data_AF-A0A7X1NEW7-F1
#
_entry.id   AF-A0A7X1NEW7-F1
#
_cell.length_a   1.000
_cell.length_b   1.000
_cell.length_c   1.000
_cell.angle_alpha   90.00
_cell.angle_beta   90.00
_cell.angle_gamma   90.00
#
_symmetry.space_group_name_H-M   'P 1'
#
loop_
_entity.id
_entity.type
_entity.pdbx_description
1 polymer ?
#
loop_
_entity_poly.entity_id
_entity_poly.type
_entity_poly.pdbx_seq_one_letter_code
_entity_poly.pdbx_strand_id
1 'polypeptide(L)'
;MMRYWKLLGVASATVLASFGAEHVQAQTTTITVAGQQYTLCGQENANCSFLGTGAVVFGAVPPNSPSAMLTAPRTFSNGVGCYVGAVSQTDPAVGYDKACWVRAVAATPSPAPAPAPAPAPAPAPAPAPAPAPAPAPAPTPTPTPTPTPTPAPAPAPSPSPSGSSTLSCGTATQQAGGTPNGLITADTPTSDGLRVFQNNTPFKLAITTNAPNADTVVWSIADSNGAIKTQGSFPVNAGVQTNTISCTSTWSGYGALTATL
;
A
#
# COMPACT_ATOMS: atom_id res chain seq x y z
N MET A 1 16.90 -13.39 90.71
CA MET A 1 16.00 -12.30 91.18
C MET A 1 16.21 -11.08 90.28
N MET A 2 15.18 -10.23 90.13
CA MET A 2 15.09 -8.97 89.34
C MET A 2 14.97 -9.13 87.81
N ARG A 3 13.74 -9.15 87.23
CA ARG A 3 12.81 -8.04 86.84
C ARG A 3 13.19 -7.39 85.50
N TYR A 4 12.54 -7.78 84.39
CA TYR A 4 11.39 -7.12 83.72
C TYR A 4 11.70 -5.75 83.08
N TRP A 5 11.81 -5.71 81.75
CA TRP A 5 11.26 -4.60 80.95
C TRP A 5 10.86 -5.10 79.55
N LYS A 6 9.54 -5.25 79.33
CA LYS A 6 8.93 -5.46 78.02
C LYS A 6 8.93 -4.11 77.30
N LEU A 7 9.64 -4.04 76.17
CA LEU A 7 9.65 -2.89 75.26
C LEU A 7 8.27 -2.69 74.63
N LEU A 8 7.87 -1.42 74.60
CA LEU A 8 6.63 -0.89 74.03
C LEU A 8 6.55 -1.10 72.51
N GLY A 9 5.30 -1.13 72.05
CA GLY A 9 4.88 -1.43 70.69
C GLY A 9 5.50 -0.54 69.61
N VAL A 10 5.84 -1.23 68.52
CA VAL A 10 6.07 -0.68 67.19
C VAL A 10 4.71 -0.46 66.53
N ALA A 11 4.42 0.76 66.10
CA ALA A 11 3.53 1.01 64.96
C ALA A 11 3.85 2.40 64.40
N SER A 12 4.78 2.43 63.43
CA SER A 12 5.05 3.60 62.61
C SER A 12 3.85 3.86 61.71
N ALA A 13 3.47 5.13 61.62
CA ALA A 13 2.51 5.67 60.67
C ALA A 13 2.86 5.25 59.24
N THR A 14 1.90 4.67 58.52
CA THR A 14 1.93 4.66 57.06
C THR A 14 0.73 5.45 56.56
N VAL A 15 1.08 6.53 55.88
CA VAL A 15 0.25 7.51 55.19
C VAL A 15 -0.82 6.82 54.34
N LEU A 16 -2.09 7.19 54.57
CA LEU A 16 -3.17 7.00 53.61
C LEU A 16 -2.84 7.86 52.38
N ALA A 17 -2.08 7.29 51.45
CA ALA A 17 -2.01 7.80 50.10
C ALA A 17 -3.32 7.40 49.41
N SER A 18 -4.29 8.30 49.42
CA SER A 18 -5.39 8.32 48.46
C SER A 18 -4.79 8.55 47.07
N PHE A 19 -4.31 7.46 46.47
CA PHE A 19 -4.08 7.41 45.03
C PHE A 19 -5.44 7.57 44.36
N GLY A 20 -5.54 8.53 43.44
CA GLY A 20 -6.68 8.65 42.56
C GLY A 20 -6.88 7.34 41.81
N ALA A 21 -7.87 6.55 42.24
CA ALA A 21 -8.52 5.61 41.36
C ALA A 21 -9.37 6.47 40.42
N GLU A 22 -8.72 6.89 39.34
CA GLU A 22 -9.33 7.04 38.03
C GLU A 22 -10.50 6.05 37.96
N HIS A 23 -11.71 6.58 37.76
CA HIS A 23 -12.97 5.86 37.86
C HIS A 23 -13.04 4.75 36.80
N VAL A 24 -12.35 3.62 37.01
CA VAL A 24 -12.53 2.42 36.20
C VAL A 24 -13.91 1.89 36.56
N GLN A 25 -14.91 2.22 35.75
CA GLN A 25 -16.25 1.69 35.96
C GLN A 25 -16.17 0.18 35.74
N ALA A 26 -16.48 -0.60 36.79
CA ALA A 26 -16.43 -2.06 36.72
C ALA A 26 -17.43 -2.55 35.66
N GLN A 27 -16.91 -2.99 34.51
CA GLN A 27 -17.71 -3.55 33.43
C GLN A 27 -18.34 -4.88 33.87
N THR A 28 -19.58 -5.13 33.44
CA THR A 28 -20.29 -6.36 33.82
C THR A 28 -19.61 -7.59 33.21
N THR A 29 -19.49 -8.66 33.98
CA THR A 29 -18.87 -9.93 33.54
C THR A 29 -19.63 -10.62 32.42
N THR A 30 -20.93 -10.42 32.34
CA THR A 30 -21.80 -11.04 31.35
C THR A 30 -22.88 -10.07 30.89
N ILE A 31 -23.16 -10.05 29.60
CA ILE A 31 -24.18 -9.19 28.98
C ILE A 31 -25.10 -10.01 28.07
N THR A 32 -26.27 -9.47 27.76
CA THR A 32 -27.21 -10.08 26.81
C THR A 32 -27.42 -9.16 25.62
N VAL A 33 -27.13 -9.65 24.41
CA VAL A 33 -27.33 -8.91 23.16
C VAL A 33 -28.26 -9.74 22.27
N ALA A 34 -29.41 -9.19 21.90
CA ALA A 34 -30.43 -9.89 21.08
C ALA A 34 -30.79 -11.30 21.62
N GLY A 35 -30.93 -11.45 22.95
CA GLY A 35 -31.26 -12.72 23.60
C GLY A 35 -30.10 -13.73 23.69
N GLN A 36 -28.90 -13.34 23.27
CA GLN A 36 -27.70 -14.17 23.36
C GLN A 36 -26.76 -13.66 24.46
N GLN A 37 -26.21 -14.59 25.24
CA GLN A 37 -25.32 -14.27 26.34
C GLN A 37 -23.87 -14.13 25.84
N TYR A 38 -23.19 -13.05 26.24
CA TYR A 38 -21.79 -12.80 25.93
C TYR A 38 -21.02 -12.62 27.24
N THR A 39 -19.82 -13.18 27.30
CA THR A 39 -18.94 -13.13 28.47
C THR A 39 -17.78 -12.18 28.23
N LEU A 40 -17.44 -11.39 29.24
CA LEU A 40 -16.34 -10.43 29.20
C LEU A 40 -15.03 -11.17 28.88
N CYS A 41 -14.33 -10.72 27.84
CA CYS A 41 -13.10 -11.35 27.37
C CYS A 41 -11.90 -10.40 27.34
N GLY A 42 -12.12 -9.08 27.35
CA GLY A 42 -11.05 -8.09 27.39
C GLY A 42 -11.58 -6.71 27.76
N GLN A 43 -10.79 -5.95 28.51
CA GLN A 43 -11.03 -4.52 28.74
C GLN A 43 -10.59 -3.71 27.51
N GLU A 44 -10.96 -2.42 27.45
CA GLU A 44 -10.46 -1.51 26.42
C GLU A 44 -8.93 -1.55 26.31
N ASN A 45 -8.44 -1.62 25.07
CA ASN A 45 -7.03 -1.77 24.70
C ASN A 45 -6.36 -3.09 25.13
N ALA A 46 -7.10 -4.03 25.72
CA ALA A 46 -6.61 -5.38 26.00
C ALA A 46 -6.93 -6.35 24.84
N ASN A 47 -6.46 -7.60 24.95
CA ASN A 47 -6.80 -8.66 24.00
C ASN A 47 -8.00 -9.46 24.51
N CYS A 48 -9.02 -9.62 23.66
CA CYS A 48 -10.11 -10.57 23.87
C CYS A 48 -9.68 -11.94 23.28
N SER A 49 -9.26 -12.86 24.14
CA SER A 49 -8.77 -14.19 23.73
C SER A 49 -9.85 -15.25 23.91
N PHE A 50 -10.09 -16.05 22.87
CA PHE A 50 -11.03 -17.18 22.89
C PHE A 50 -10.59 -18.24 21.86
N LEU A 51 -11.03 -19.48 22.05
CA LEU A 51 -10.71 -20.58 21.13
C LEU A 51 -11.80 -20.73 20.06
N GLY A 52 -11.39 -20.99 18.82
CA GLY A 52 -12.31 -21.20 17.69
C GLY A 52 -12.94 -19.90 17.19
N THR A 53 -14.16 -20.00 16.67
CA THR A 53 -14.91 -18.85 16.14
C THR A 53 -15.80 -18.26 17.24
N GLY A 54 -15.65 -16.96 17.48
CA GLY A 54 -16.41 -16.22 18.47
C GLY A 54 -17.07 -15.01 17.85
N ALA A 55 -18.31 -14.73 18.25
CA ALA A 55 -18.95 -13.43 17.99
C ALA A 55 -18.57 -12.48 19.13
N VAL A 56 -17.94 -11.36 18.79
CA VAL A 56 -17.48 -10.34 19.74
C VAL A 56 -18.30 -9.07 19.56
N VAL A 57 -18.67 -8.47 20.67
CA VAL A 57 -19.29 -7.12 20.76
C VAL A 57 -18.37 -6.22 21.56
N PHE A 58 -18.34 -4.93 21.20
CA PHE A 58 -17.51 -3.92 21.83
C PHE A 58 -18.37 -2.73 22.27
N GLY A 59 -18.05 -2.15 23.43
CA GLY A 59 -18.71 -0.92 23.90
C GLY A 59 -18.78 -0.86 25.42
N ALA A 60 -19.81 -0.18 25.94
CA ALA A 60 -19.96 0.05 27.38
C ALA A 60 -21.34 -0.34 27.89
N VAL A 61 -21.41 -0.77 29.16
CA VAL A 61 -22.66 -1.00 29.88
C VAL A 61 -22.69 -0.07 31.11
N PRO A 62 -23.19 1.17 30.98
CA PRO A 62 -23.20 2.11 32.09
C PRO A 62 -24.21 1.68 33.16
N PRO A 63 -23.88 1.76 34.46
CA PRO A 63 -24.78 1.33 35.54
C PRO A 63 -26.09 2.13 35.62
N ASN A 64 -26.11 3.36 35.08
CA ASN A 64 -27.24 4.29 35.15
C ASN A 64 -27.87 4.58 33.78
N SER A 65 -27.51 3.83 32.73
CA SER A 65 -28.06 4.04 31.38
C SER A 65 -28.95 2.87 30.98
N PRO A 66 -30.17 3.11 30.46
CA PRO A 66 -31.11 2.05 30.13
C PRO A 66 -30.73 1.24 28.89
N SER A 67 -29.66 1.58 28.18
CA SER A 67 -29.25 0.90 26.95
C SER A 67 -27.75 0.67 26.92
N ALA A 68 -27.36 -0.59 26.77
CA ALA A 68 -25.97 -0.96 26.51
C ALA A 68 -25.53 -0.34 25.18
N MET A 69 -24.43 0.40 25.20
CA MET A 69 -23.88 1.10 24.03
C MET A 69 -22.87 0.18 23.34
N LEU A 70 -23.39 -0.83 22.63
CA LEU A 70 -22.60 -1.92 22.06
C LEU A 70 -22.67 -1.92 20.53
N THR A 71 -21.60 -2.40 19.91
CA THR A 71 -21.60 -2.69 18.46
C THR A 71 -22.49 -3.88 18.12
N ALA A 72 -22.89 -3.96 16.84
CA ALA A 72 -23.36 -5.21 16.28
C ALA A 72 -22.29 -6.32 16.46
N PRO A 73 -22.68 -7.58 16.72
CA PRO A 73 -21.74 -8.68 16.87
C PRO A 73 -20.94 -8.93 15.58
N ARG A 74 -19.62 -9.09 15.71
CA ARG A 74 -18.74 -9.46 14.60
C ARG A 74 -17.99 -10.74 14.92
N THR A 75 -17.77 -11.58 13.90
CA THR A 75 -17.14 -12.88 14.07
C THR A 75 -15.63 -12.80 13.87
N PHE A 76 -14.90 -13.35 14.82
CA PHE A 76 -13.44 -13.41 14.83
C PHE A 76 -12.97 -14.84 15.12
N SER A 77 -11.71 -15.13 14.81
CA SER A 77 -11.11 -16.45 15.03
C SER A 77 -9.91 -16.31 15.98
N ASN A 78 -9.87 -17.15 17.01
CA ASN A 78 -8.76 -17.24 17.99
C ASN A 78 -8.45 -15.97 18.81
N GLY A 79 -9.31 -14.96 18.75
CA GLY A 79 -9.16 -13.71 19.49
C GLY A 79 -9.32 -12.44 18.64
N VAL A 80 -9.37 -11.30 19.30
CA VAL A 80 -9.35 -9.96 18.68
C VAL A 80 -8.86 -8.92 19.68
N GLY A 81 -8.16 -7.87 19.21
CA GLY A 81 -7.83 -6.72 20.05
C GLY A 81 -9.08 -5.92 20.43
N CYS A 82 -9.20 -5.45 21.67
CA CYS A 82 -10.38 -4.79 22.17
C CYS A 82 -10.31 -3.26 22.04
N TYR A 83 -10.36 -2.77 20.80
CA TYR A 83 -10.28 -1.33 20.50
C TYR A 83 -10.98 -0.98 19.18
N VAL A 84 -11.20 0.33 18.97
CA VAL A 84 -11.72 0.89 17.73
C VAL A 84 -10.70 0.68 16.61
N GLY A 85 -11.11 0.07 15.51
CA GLY A 85 -10.26 -0.41 14.42
C GLY A 85 -10.20 -1.94 14.38
N ALA A 86 -10.17 -2.60 15.54
CA ALA A 86 -10.16 -4.06 15.62
C ALA A 86 -11.56 -4.66 15.66
N VAL A 87 -12.42 -4.22 16.59
CA VAL A 87 -13.80 -4.75 16.72
C VAL A 87 -14.82 -3.83 16.05
N SER A 88 -14.63 -2.52 16.09
CA SER A 88 -15.57 -1.52 15.53
C SER A 88 -14.88 -0.55 14.60
N GLN A 89 -15.58 0.03 13.62
CA GLN A 89 -15.05 1.15 12.82
C GLN A 89 -15.21 2.49 13.53
N THR A 90 -16.21 2.62 14.41
CA THR A 90 -16.52 3.83 15.16
C THR A 90 -16.60 3.54 16.65
N ASP A 91 -16.36 4.53 17.50
CA ASP A 91 -16.55 4.38 18.94
C ASP A 91 -18.07 4.28 19.26
N PRO A 92 -18.58 3.14 19.78
CA PRO A 92 -19.99 2.98 20.12
C PRO A 92 -20.37 3.70 21.43
N ALA A 93 -19.41 4.06 22.28
CA ALA A 93 -19.64 4.59 23.62
C ALA A 93 -18.60 5.68 23.97
N VAL A 94 -18.67 6.81 23.26
CA VAL A 94 -17.77 7.95 23.46
C VAL A 94 -17.87 8.48 24.89
N GLY A 95 -16.72 8.62 25.55
CA GLY A 95 -16.63 9.13 26.93
C GLY A 95 -16.88 8.09 28.02
N TYR A 96 -17.03 6.81 27.65
CA TYR A 96 -17.13 5.69 28.59
C TYR A 96 -15.97 4.72 28.43
N ASP A 97 -15.60 4.07 29.54
CA ASP A 97 -14.72 2.91 29.52
C ASP A 97 -15.41 1.78 28.74
N LYS A 98 -14.68 1.18 27.79
CA LYS A 98 -15.23 0.11 26.95
C LYS A 98 -14.66 -1.25 27.34
N ALA A 99 -15.35 -2.29 26.89
CA ALA A 99 -14.87 -3.65 26.97
C ALA A 99 -15.40 -4.49 25.81
N CYS A 100 -14.87 -5.69 25.70
CA CYS A 100 -15.26 -6.69 24.73
C CYS A 100 -15.88 -7.88 25.45
N TRP A 101 -16.98 -8.35 24.88
CA TRP A 101 -17.61 -9.59 25.28
C TRP A 101 -17.69 -10.53 24.09
N VAL A 102 -17.46 -11.81 24.33
CA VAL A 102 -17.49 -12.86 23.31
C VAL A 102 -18.55 -13.90 23.65
N ARG A 103 -19.19 -14.45 22.61
CA ARG A 103 -19.84 -15.76 22.68
C ARG A 103 -19.23 -16.70 21.66
N ALA A 104 -19.08 -17.96 22.02
CA ALA A 104 -18.73 -18.99 21.05
C ALA A 104 -19.85 -19.09 20.00
N VAL A 105 -19.47 -19.17 18.72
CA VAL A 105 -20.40 -19.51 17.66
C VAL A 105 -19.95 -20.83 17.04
N ALA A 106 -20.90 -21.73 16.75
CA ALA A 106 -20.58 -22.95 16.04
C ALA A 106 -19.93 -22.56 14.70
N ALA A 107 -18.76 -23.12 14.41
CA ALA A 107 -18.15 -22.94 13.10
C ALA A 107 -19.17 -23.40 12.05
N THR A 108 -19.59 -22.49 11.16
CA THR A 108 -20.26 -22.92 9.94
C THR A 108 -19.30 -23.83 9.20
N PRO A 109 -19.73 -25.04 8.77
CA PRO A 109 -18.84 -25.92 8.03
C PRO A 109 -18.27 -25.14 6.84
N SER A 110 -16.94 -25.23 6.67
CA SER A 110 -16.29 -24.66 5.49
C SER A 110 -17.03 -25.18 4.26
N PRO A 111 -17.42 -24.31 3.31
CA PRO A 111 -18.02 -24.79 2.07
C PRO A 111 -17.09 -25.85 1.45
N ALA A 112 -17.68 -26.95 0.99
CA ALA A 112 -16.93 -28.00 0.32
C ALA A 112 -16.11 -27.38 -0.81
N PRO A 113 -14.86 -27.82 -1.06
CA PRO A 113 -14.07 -27.33 -2.17
C PRO A 113 -14.90 -27.37 -3.45
N ALA A 114 -14.94 -26.26 -4.18
CA ALA A 114 -15.59 -26.24 -5.49
C ALA A 114 -14.96 -27.35 -6.36
N PRO A 115 -15.76 -28.11 -7.14
CA PRO A 115 -15.23 -29.10 -8.05
C PRO A 115 -14.14 -28.50 -8.93
N ALA A 116 -13.03 -29.22 -9.11
CA ALA A 116 -11.95 -28.78 -9.99
C ALA A 116 -12.51 -28.47 -11.39
N PRO A 117 -12.11 -27.35 -12.03
CA PRO A 117 -12.52 -27.05 -13.40
C PRO A 117 -12.19 -28.23 -14.33
N ALA A 118 -13.14 -28.59 -15.20
CA ALA A 118 -12.91 -29.62 -16.21
C ALA A 118 -11.70 -29.23 -17.09
N PRO A 119 -10.84 -30.20 -17.49
CA PRO A 119 -9.73 -29.93 -18.39
C PRO A 119 -10.20 -29.20 -19.65
N ALA A 120 -9.51 -28.11 -20.01
CA ALA A 120 -9.80 -27.37 -21.22
C ALA A 120 -9.68 -28.29 -22.45
N PRO A 121 -10.59 -28.20 -23.44
CA PRO A 121 -10.47 -28.94 -24.70
C PRO A 121 -9.11 -28.70 -25.36
N ALA A 122 -8.51 -29.76 -25.91
CA ALA A 122 -7.26 -29.66 -26.66
C ALA A 122 -7.39 -28.63 -27.81
N PRO A 123 -6.40 -27.76 -28.03
CA PRO A 123 -6.41 -26.81 -29.14
C PRO A 123 -6.59 -27.55 -30.47
N ALA A 124 -7.47 -27.02 -31.32
CA ALA A 124 -7.65 -27.54 -32.68
C ALA A 124 -6.33 -27.44 -33.46
N PRO A 125 -6.03 -28.41 -34.35
CA PRO A 125 -4.84 -28.36 -35.20
C PRO A 125 -4.76 -27.03 -35.98
N ALA A 126 -3.59 -26.41 -35.96
CA ALA A 126 -3.34 -25.19 -36.70
C ALA A 126 -3.57 -25.42 -38.21
N PRO A 127 -4.26 -24.50 -38.91
CA PRO A 127 -4.42 -24.57 -40.36
C PRO A 127 -3.05 -24.67 -41.06
N ALA A 128 -2.98 -25.47 -42.12
CA ALA A 128 -1.78 -25.59 -42.95
C ALA A 128 -1.37 -24.21 -43.49
N PRO A 129 -0.06 -23.87 -43.49
CA PRO A 129 0.42 -22.61 -44.04
C PRO A 129 -0.03 -22.43 -45.50
N ALA A 130 -0.57 -21.24 -45.80
CA ALA A 130 -0.93 -20.88 -47.17
C ALA A 130 0.33 -20.88 -48.07
N PRO A 131 0.20 -21.26 -49.36
CA PRO A 131 1.30 -21.21 -50.31
C PRO A 131 1.93 -19.82 -50.37
N ALA A 132 3.28 -19.79 -50.40
CA ALA A 132 4.04 -18.55 -50.51
C ALA A 132 3.63 -17.77 -51.78
N PRO A 133 3.38 -16.45 -51.69
CA PRO A 133 3.12 -15.62 -52.86
C PRO A 133 4.28 -15.66 -53.85
N ALA A 134 3.95 -15.61 -55.15
CA ALA A 134 4.94 -15.52 -56.22
C ALA A 134 5.82 -14.25 -56.07
N PRO A 135 7.12 -14.32 -56.43
CA PRO A 135 8.01 -13.17 -56.35
C PRO A 135 7.46 -11.97 -57.15
N ALA A 136 7.41 -10.81 -56.49
CA ALA A 136 7.04 -9.56 -57.15
C ALA A 136 8.08 -9.17 -58.23
N PRO A 137 7.66 -8.54 -59.34
CA PRO A 137 8.57 -8.01 -60.35
C PRO A 137 9.60 -7.04 -59.75
N ALA A 138 10.83 -7.09 -60.27
CA ALA A 138 11.92 -6.21 -59.86
C ALA A 138 11.54 -4.72 -60.07
N PRO A 139 11.75 -3.85 -59.07
CA PRO A 139 11.46 -2.43 -59.21
C PRO A 139 12.40 -1.77 -60.23
N THR A 140 11.81 -0.94 -61.09
CA THR A 140 12.51 0.02 -61.95
C THR A 140 13.32 1.03 -61.12
N PRO A 141 14.54 1.41 -61.56
CA PRO A 141 15.39 2.34 -60.82
C PRO A 141 14.75 3.73 -60.72
N THR A 142 14.55 4.20 -59.50
CA THR A 142 14.08 5.54 -59.17
C THR A 142 15.21 6.57 -59.43
N PRO A 143 14.92 7.74 -60.02
CA PRO A 143 15.93 8.78 -60.21
C PRO A 143 16.49 9.30 -58.88
N THR A 144 17.79 9.57 -58.90
CA THR A 144 18.61 10.06 -57.79
C THR A 144 18.07 11.38 -57.22
N PRO A 145 17.74 11.45 -55.92
CA PRO A 145 17.35 12.72 -55.31
C PRO A 145 18.54 13.66 -55.17
N THR A 146 18.29 14.93 -55.50
CA THR A 146 19.15 16.11 -55.30
C THR A 146 19.49 16.30 -53.82
N PRO A 147 20.73 16.66 -53.45
CA PRO A 147 21.12 16.82 -52.04
C PRO A 147 20.36 17.96 -51.36
N THR A 148 19.57 17.62 -50.34
CA THR A 148 18.95 18.54 -49.39
C THR A 148 20.03 19.12 -48.44
N PRO A 149 20.01 20.41 -48.10
CA PRO A 149 21.01 21.03 -47.24
C PRO A 149 21.05 20.43 -45.83
N THR A 150 22.27 20.25 -45.34
CA THR A 150 22.65 19.78 -44.01
C THR A 150 21.99 20.62 -42.90
N PRO A 151 21.16 20.03 -42.02
CA PRO A 151 20.71 20.71 -40.80
C PRO A 151 21.88 21.07 -39.89
N ALA A 152 21.80 22.26 -39.30
CA ALA A 152 22.78 22.77 -38.33
C ALA A 152 22.94 21.81 -37.14
N PRO A 153 24.14 21.71 -36.53
CA PRO A 153 24.38 20.85 -35.39
C PRO A 153 23.42 21.17 -34.25
N ALA A 154 22.70 20.15 -33.77
CA ALA A 154 21.95 20.23 -32.53
C ALA A 154 22.93 20.55 -31.36
N PRO A 155 22.51 21.36 -30.38
CA PRO A 155 23.34 21.70 -29.21
C PRO A 155 23.85 20.45 -28.51
N ALA A 156 25.11 20.50 -28.08
CA ALA A 156 25.77 19.42 -27.36
C ALA A 156 24.94 19.00 -26.12
N PRO A 157 24.81 17.69 -25.84
CA PRO A 157 24.19 17.24 -24.60
C PRO A 157 24.93 17.84 -23.41
N SER A 158 24.17 18.48 -22.53
CA SER A 158 24.65 18.93 -21.22
C SER A 158 25.29 17.74 -20.49
N PRO A 159 26.48 17.89 -19.89
CA PRO A 159 27.17 16.78 -19.26
C PRO A 159 26.31 16.21 -18.13
N SER A 160 25.99 14.91 -18.26
CA SER A 160 25.50 14.10 -17.15
C SER A 160 26.55 14.16 -16.03
N PRO A 161 26.20 14.49 -14.78
CA PRO A 161 27.13 14.38 -13.69
C PRO A 161 27.51 12.90 -13.52
N SER A 162 28.75 12.55 -13.93
CA SER A 162 29.40 11.30 -13.60
C SER A 162 29.73 11.28 -12.10
N GLY A 163 28.71 11.21 -11.26
CA GLY A 163 28.84 10.58 -9.95
C GLY A 163 28.47 9.12 -10.12
N SER A 164 29.19 8.19 -9.48
CA SER A 164 28.90 6.75 -9.43
C SER A 164 27.40 6.48 -9.29
N SER A 165 26.71 6.36 -10.42
CA SER A 165 25.27 6.25 -10.45
C SER A 165 24.95 4.76 -10.41
N THR A 166 24.26 4.32 -9.37
CA THR A 166 23.76 2.94 -9.23
C THR A 166 22.61 2.64 -10.21
N LEU A 167 22.38 3.52 -11.19
CA LEU A 167 21.31 3.53 -12.16
C LEU A 167 21.85 4.13 -13.47
N SER A 168 21.69 3.41 -14.58
CA SER A 168 22.09 3.84 -15.91
C SER A 168 20.88 3.88 -16.84
N CYS A 169 20.70 4.97 -17.59
CA CYS A 169 19.59 5.16 -18.51
C CYS A 169 20.10 5.51 -19.91
N GLY A 170 19.41 4.98 -20.93
CA GLY A 170 19.67 5.29 -22.33
C GLY A 170 18.98 6.57 -22.80
N THR A 171 18.97 6.78 -24.11
CA THR A 171 18.28 7.91 -24.74
C THR A 171 16.76 7.73 -24.72
N ALA A 172 16.02 8.84 -24.64
CA ALA A 172 14.56 8.82 -24.71
C ALA A 172 14.11 8.59 -26.17
N THR A 173 13.19 7.63 -26.36
CA THR A 173 12.47 7.44 -27.62
C THR A 173 11.11 8.11 -27.52
N GLN A 174 10.82 9.04 -28.44
CA GLN A 174 9.57 9.79 -28.46
C GLN A 174 8.55 9.11 -29.36
N GLN A 175 7.33 8.93 -28.86
CA GLN A 175 6.20 8.47 -29.65
C GLN A 175 5.08 9.50 -29.57
N ALA A 176 4.55 9.91 -30.72
CA ALA A 176 3.39 10.78 -30.79
C ALA A 176 2.13 10.05 -30.27
N GLY A 177 1.33 10.75 -29.46
CA GLY A 177 0.13 10.18 -28.82
C GLY A 177 0.35 9.83 -27.34
N GLY A 178 -0.77 9.53 -26.67
CA GLY A 178 -0.86 9.31 -25.23
C GLY A 178 -2.23 9.79 -24.70
N THR A 179 -2.65 9.32 -23.53
CA THR A 179 -3.86 9.84 -22.87
C THR A 179 -3.47 11.10 -22.09
N PRO A 180 -3.98 12.30 -22.45
CA PRO A 180 -3.63 13.52 -21.73
C PRO A 180 -4.22 13.46 -20.31
N ASN A 181 -3.35 13.42 -19.30
CA ASN A 181 -3.73 13.51 -17.88
C ASN A 181 -2.95 14.64 -17.19
N GLY A 182 -2.99 15.83 -17.80
CA GLY A 182 -2.24 17.01 -17.35
C GLY A 182 -1.09 17.39 -18.29
N LEU A 183 -0.26 18.35 -17.84
CA LEU A 183 0.86 18.90 -18.61
C LEU A 183 2.01 17.89 -18.73
N ILE A 184 2.28 17.14 -17.65
CA ILE A 184 3.25 16.04 -17.61
C ILE A 184 2.74 14.95 -16.67
N THR A 185 2.98 13.69 -17.02
CA THR A 185 2.69 12.53 -16.19
C THR A 185 3.81 11.52 -16.34
N ALA A 186 4.29 10.95 -15.23
CA ALA A 186 5.28 9.89 -15.23
C ALA A 186 4.63 8.55 -14.83
N ASP A 187 5.11 7.43 -15.38
CA ASP A 187 4.62 6.09 -15.06
C ASP A 187 5.05 5.69 -13.63
N THR A 188 4.09 5.76 -12.71
CA THR A 188 4.19 5.21 -11.37
C THR A 188 3.27 3.99 -11.28
N PRO A 189 3.79 2.75 -11.44
CA PRO A 189 2.96 1.55 -11.46
C PRO A 189 2.32 1.20 -10.10
N THR A 190 2.68 1.92 -9.04
CA THR A 190 2.02 1.81 -7.73
C THR A 190 1.15 3.05 -7.47
N SER A 191 0.04 2.85 -6.74
CA SER A 191 -0.86 3.93 -6.31
C SER A 191 -0.19 4.97 -5.41
N ASP A 192 0.95 4.63 -4.83
CA ASP A 192 1.70 5.46 -3.89
C ASP A 192 2.68 6.42 -4.58
N GLY A 193 2.69 6.47 -5.92
CA GLY A 193 3.62 7.32 -6.69
C GLY A 193 5.07 6.82 -6.68
N LEU A 194 5.31 5.62 -6.17
CA LEU A 194 6.63 5.00 -6.08
C LEU A 194 6.80 3.91 -7.16
N ARG A 195 8.06 3.64 -7.50
CA ARG A 195 8.42 2.56 -8.42
C ARG A 195 9.38 1.61 -7.72
N VAL A 196 9.14 0.31 -7.87
CA VAL A 196 10.07 -0.73 -7.41
C VAL A 196 11.16 -0.90 -8.46
N PHE A 197 12.41 -0.74 -8.04
CA PHE A 197 13.58 -1.04 -8.84
C PHE A 197 14.13 -2.39 -8.38
N GLN A 198 14.26 -3.32 -9.32
CA GLN A 198 14.91 -4.60 -9.07
C GLN A 198 16.37 -4.52 -9.49
N ASN A 199 17.25 -5.09 -8.67
CA ASN A 199 18.68 -5.11 -8.94
C ASN A 199 18.98 -5.85 -10.25
N ASN A 200 19.82 -5.25 -11.09
CA ASN A 200 20.28 -5.72 -12.40
C ASN A 200 19.16 -6.06 -13.40
N THR A 201 17.96 -5.51 -13.22
CA THR A 201 16.83 -5.76 -14.13
C THR A 201 16.57 -4.53 -15.00
N PRO A 202 16.51 -4.65 -16.33
CA PRO A 202 16.17 -3.54 -17.20
C PRO A 202 14.71 -3.17 -17.02
N PHE A 203 14.42 -1.87 -17.04
CA PHE A 203 13.08 -1.34 -16.91
C PHE A 203 12.87 -0.13 -17.82
N LYS A 204 11.61 0.16 -18.13
CA LYS A 204 11.23 1.32 -18.94
C LYS A 204 10.57 2.37 -18.05
N LEU A 205 10.98 3.62 -18.24
CA LEU A 205 10.29 4.80 -17.75
C LEU A 205 9.46 5.36 -18.88
N ALA A 206 8.18 5.65 -18.63
CA ALA A 206 7.34 6.37 -19.58
C ALA A 206 6.95 7.72 -18.98
N ILE A 207 7.19 8.79 -19.72
CA ILE A 207 6.84 10.17 -19.36
C ILE A 207 5.96 10.72 -20.49
N THR A 208 4.69 10.96 -20.19
CA THR A 208 3.74 11.57 -21.14
C THR A 208 3.68 13.07 -20.90
N THR A 209 3.91 13.85 -21.94
CA THR A 209 3.87 15.31 -21.91
C THR A 209 2.77 15.82 -22.82
N ASN A 210 2.15 16.95 -22.46
CA ASN A 210 1.23 17.70 -23.31
C ASN A 210 1.67 19.17 -23.34
N ALA A 211 2.87 19.42 -23.86
CA ALA A 211 3.49 20.73 -23.82
C ALA A 211 2.82 21.66 -24.85
N PRO A 212 2.49 22.92 -24.50
CA PRO A 212 1.88 23.86 -25.46
C PRO A 212 2.87 24.31 -26.54
N ASN A 213 4.17 24.28 -26.25
CA ASN A 213 5.27 24.60 -27.16
C ASN A 213 6.35 23.51 -27.05
N ALA A 214 7.33 23.53 -27.95
CA ALA A 214 8.52 22.70 -27.77
C ALA A 214 9.24 23.10 -26.47
N ASP A 215 9.62 22.12 -25.65
CA ASP A 215 10.16 22.34 -24.31
C ASP A 215 11.18 21.24 -23.95
N THR A 216 11.75 21.28 -22.75
CA THR A 216 12.70 20.28 -22.26
C THR A 216 12.20 19.62 -20.98
N VAL A 217 11.99 18.31 -21.03
CA VAL A 217 11.71 17.54 -19.83
C VAL A 217 12.98 17.38 -19.02
N VAL A 218 12.93 17.74 -17.75
CA VAL A 218 13.96 17.42 -16.75
C VAL A 218 13.38 16.36 -15.81
N TRP A 219 14.09 15.26 -15.60
CA TRP A 219 13.61 14.15 -14.78
C TRP A 219 14.68 13.65 -13.81
N SER A 220 14.25 13.10 -12.68
CA SER A 220 15.13 12.49 -11.69
C SER A 220 14.47 11.31 -10.98
N ILE A 221 15.30 10.38 -10.50
CA ILE A 221 14.89 9.27 -9.62
C ILE A 221 15.61 9.45 -8.29
N ALA A 222 14.84 9.55 -7.21
CA ALA A 222 15.33 9.62 -5.83
C ALA A 222 15.00 8.33 -5.06
N ASP A 223 15.84 7.94 -4.10
CA ASP A 223 15.47 6.92 -3.11
C ASP A 223 14.51 7.48 -2.03
N SER A 224 14.06 6.62 -1.11
CA SER A 224 13.19 7.01 0.01
C SER A 224 13.78 8.07 0.95
N ASN A 225 15.09 8.30 0.89
CA ASN A 225 15.80 9.30 1.68
C ASN A 225 15.98 10.62 0.90
N GLY A 226 15.43 10.71 -0.32
CA GLY A 226 15.54 11.87 -1.19
C GLY A 226 16.86 11.96 -1.96
N ALA A 227 17.74 10.95 -1.87
CA ALA A 227 19.00 10.97 -2.59
C ALA A 227 18.78 10.63 -4.06
N ILE A 228 19.14 11.57 -4.96
CA ILE A 228 19.06 11.36 -6.40
C ILE A 228 20.03 10.25 -6.81
N LYS A 229 19.49 9.21 -7.44
CA LYS A 229 20.24 8.07 -7.98
C LYS A 229 20.56 8.21 -9.45
N THR A 230 19.70 8.90 -10.19
CA THR A 230 19.91 9.23 -11.59
C THR A 230 19.01 10.39 -11.99
N GLN A 231 19.41 11.13 -13.01
CA GLN A 231 18.66 12.25 -13.56
C GLN A 231 19.04 12.44 -15.02
N GLY A 232 18.21 13.12 -15.77
CA GLY A 232 18.49 13.47 -17.16
C GLY A 232 17.52 14.49 -17.70
N SER A 233 17.72 14.84 -18.95
CA SER A 233 16.80 15.69 -19.69
C SER A 233 16.71 15.29 -21.15
N PHE A 234 15.59 15.61 -21.78
CA PHE A 234 15.39 15.42 -23.21
C PHE A 234 14.40 16.44 -23.77
N PRO A 235 14.57 16.88 -25.03
CA PRO A 235 13.63 17.80 -25.66
C PRO A 235 12.32 17.11 -26.00
N VAL A 236 11.21 17.84 -25.93
CA VAL A 236 9.87 17.42 -26.38
C VAL A 236 9.29 18.45 -27.34
N ASN A 237 8.42 18.00 -28.25
CA ASN A 237 7.70 18.88 -29.15
C ASN A 237 6.38 19.35 -28.52
N ALA A 238 5.77 20.36 -29.13
CA ALA A 238 4.42 20.76 -28.78
C ALA A 238 3.41 19.62 -29.03
N GLY A 239 2.43 19.47 -28.14
CA GLY A 239 1.38 18.46 -28.17
C GLY A 239 1.62 17.26 -27.27
N VAL A 240 0.73 16.26 -27.40
CA VAL A 240 0.77 15.05 -26.57
C VAL A 240 1.79 14.05 -27.12
N GLN A 241 2.77 13.68 -26.28
CA GLN A 241 3.80 12.71 -26.63
C GLN A 241 4.12 11.81 -25.42
N THR A 242 4.29 10.51 -25.64
CA THR A 242 4.84 9.59 -24.65
C THR A 242 6.31 9.33 -24.96
N ASN A 243 7.17 9.62 -23.98
CA ASN A 243 8.61 9.48 -24.06
C ASN A 243 9.04 8.29 -23.22
N THR A 244 9.69 7.30 -23.84
CA THR A 244 10.15 6.09 -23.17
C THR A 244 11.66 6.08 -23.01
N ILE A 245 12.15 5.84 -21.79
CA ILE A 245 13.58 5.73 -21.47
C ILE A 245 13.85 4.32 -20.95
N SER A 246 14.80 3.62 -21.55
CA SER A 246 15.23 2.31 -21.05
C SER A 246 16.37 2.49 -20.05
N CYS A 247 16.23 1.90 -18.86
CA CYS A 247 17.19 2.02 -17.77
C CYS A 247 17.52 0.66 -17.17
N THR A 248 18.70 0.55 -16.57
CA THR A 248 19.15 -0.60 -15.79
C THR A 248 19.60 -0.11 -14.42
N SER A 249 19.06 -0.72 -13.36
CA SER A 249 19.47 -0.41 -11.98
C SER A 249 20.45 -1.45 -11.47
N THR A 250 21.49 -1.04 -10.76
CA THR A 250 22.29 -1.92 -9.88
C THR A 250 21.86 -1.79 -8.41
N TRP A 251 20.71 -1.14 -8.18
CA TRP A 251 20.11 -0.90 -6.87
C TRP A 251 18.73 -1.56 -6.80
N SER A 252 18.42 -2.15 -5.64
CA SER A 252 17.08 -2.64 -5.32
C SER A 252 16.43 -1.76 -4.27
N GLY A 253 15.22 -1.25 -4.54
CA GLY A 253 14.49 -0.44 -3.59
C GLY A 253 13.30 0.29 -4.19
N TYR A 254 12.64 1.08 -3.35
CA TYR A 254 11.59 2.01 -3.77
C TYR A 254 12.21 3.36 -4.09
N GLY A 255 11.89 3.91 -5.26
CA GLY A 255 12.28 5.26 -5.62
C GLY A 255 11.13 6.06 -6.23
N ALA A 256 11.24 7.37 -6.13
CA ALA A 256 10.29 8.32 -6.67
C ALA A 256 10.84 8.86 -8.00
N LEU A 257 10.02 8.78 -9.06
CA LEU A 257 10.32 9.41 -10.35
C LEU A 257 9.65 10.79 -10.37
N THR A 258 10.44 11.83 -10.54
CA THR A 258 9.96 13.20 -10.73
C THR A 258 10.31 13.67 -12.14
N ALA A 259 9.40 14.41 -12.76
CA ALA A 259 9.63 15.01 -14.06
C ALA A 259 8.92 16.36 -14.13
N THR A 260 9.59 17.34 -14.74
CA THR A 260 9.09 18.70 -14.95
C THR A 260 9.28 19.10 -16.41
N LEU A 261 8.34 19.89 -16.92
CA LEU A 261 8.46 20.66 -18.16
C LEU A 261 8.81 22.09 -17.77
#